data_AF-A0A3D9BZS1-F1
#
_entry.id   AF-A0A3D9BZS1-F1
#
_cell.length_a   1.000
_cell.length_b   1.000
_cell.length_c   1.000
_cell.angle_alpha   90.00
_cell.angle_beta   90.00
_cell.angle_gamma   90.00
#
_symmetry.space_group_name_H-M   'P 1'
#
loop_
_entity.id
_entity.type
_entity.pdbx_description
1 polymer ?
#
loop_
_entity_poly.entity_id
_entity_poly.type
_entity_poly.pdbx_seq_one_letter_code
_entity_poly.pdbx_strand_id
1 'polypeptide(L)'
;EGTDLWLISLNEKGDEQWQKSYNFKNRDILMGASVIHSGDEKSSKGILLGGYTQAEGRIEKDDETFWMIYLDGNGNEQWRKHVSGESRQKEERLSDLKLNKDGSIILAGTSAKELGKENWKIVKLGDKQVNDLIEKYDIKIYPNPVSDYAYIEIGFDFKEADIMLYDMSGRQLQNLKTKNNVTKINTQALVQGA
;
A
#
# COMPACT_ATOMS: atom_id res chain seq x y z
N GLU A 1 1.99 3.09 -31.43
CA GLU A 1 1.21 4.10 -30.69
C GLU A 1 0.76 3.41 -29.42
N GLY A 2 1.31 3.80 -28.27
CA GLY A 2 0.99 3.20 -26.98
C GLY A 2 -0.17 3.92 -26.30
N THR A 3 -0.83 3.26 -25.35
CA THR A 3 -1.78 3.94 -24.46
C THR A 3 -0.98 4.60 -23.35
N ASP A 4 -1.08 5.92 -23.22
CA ASP A 4 -0.45 6.67 -22.14
C ASP A 4 -1.36 6.71 -20.90
N LEU A 5 -0.74 6.79 -19.72
CA LEU A 5 -1.46 7.12 -18.50
C LEU A 5 -1.69 8.62 -18.45
N TRP A 6 -2.94 9.06 -18.33
CA TRP A 6 -3.27 10.47 -18.09
C TRP A 6 -3.78 10.65 -16.67
N LEU A 7 -3.08 11.47 -15.89
CA LEU A 7 -3.44 11.80 -14.52
C LEU A 7 -3.85 13.27 -14.42
N ILE A 8 -4.90 13.50 -13.64
CA ILE A 8 -5.42 14.83 -13.35
C ILE A 8 -5.56 14.94 -11.83
N SER A 9 -5.00 16.01 -11.26
CA SER A 9 -5.18 16.40 -9.87
C SER A 9 -6.15 17.57 -9.80
N LEU A 10 -7.13 17.45 -8.90
CA LEU A 10 -8.17 18.44 -8.67
C LEU A 10 -8.13 18.88 -7.20
N ASN A 11 -8.53 20.13 -6.93
CA ASN A 11 -8.80 20.58 -5.56
C ASN A 11 -10.19 20.13 -5.08
N GLU A 12 -10.54 20.46 -3.83
CA GLU A 12 -11.85 20.13 -3.22
C GLU A 12 -13.06 20.73 -3.96
N LYS A 13 -12.85 21.76 -4.79
CA LYS A 13 -13.88 22.41 -5.61
C LYS A 13 -13.98 21.81 -7.01
N GLY A 14 -13.10 20.88 -7.35
CA GLY A 14 -12.99 20.30 -8.68
C GLY A 14 -12.15 21.11 -9.68
N ASP A 15 -11.45 22.16 -9.24
CA ASP A 15 -10.56 22.92 -10.13
C ASP A 15 -9.25 22.15 -10.36
N GLU A 16 -8.81 22.10 -11.61
CA GLU A 16 -7.54 21.48 -12.00
C GLU A 16 -6.36 22.15 -11.29
N GLN A 17 -5.57 21.32 -10.59
CA GLN A 17 -4.29 21.72 -10.02
C GLN A 17 -3.16 21.44 -11.02
N TRP A 18 -3.18 20.24 -11.60
CA TRP A 18 -2.26 19.84 -12.65
C TRP A 18 -2.81 18.63 -13.42
N GLN A 19 -2.31 18.46 -14.65
CA GLN A 19 -2.48 17.24 -15.43
C GLN A 19 -1.16 16.83 -16.08
N LYS A 20 -0.89 15.53 -16.13
CA LYS A 20 0.35 14.98 -16.70
C LYS A 20 0.08 13.63 -17.37
N SER A 21 0.86 13.34 -18.40
CA SER A 21 0.85 12.04 -19.06
C SER A 21 2.15 11.29 -18.82
N TYR A 22 2.05 9.99 -18.57
CA TYR A 22 3.19 9.09 -18.37
C TYR A 22 3.10 7.93 -19.34
N ASN A 23 4.23 7.64 -19.98
CA ASN A 23 4.35 6.62 -21.01
C ASN A 23 5.42 5.59 -20.60
N PHE A 24 5.13 4.32 -20.87
CA PHE A 24 6.03 3.15 -20.72
C PHE A 24 6.15 2.37 -22.04
N LYS A 25 6.08 3.10 -23.15
CA LYS A 25 6.29 2.77 -24.57
C LYS A 25 5.12 2.07 -25.25
N ASN A 26 4.68 0.93 -24.72
CA ASN A 26 3.64 0.11 -25.34
C ASN A 26 2.27 0.41 -24.72
N ARG A 27 1.37 -0.59 -24.65
CA ARG A 27 0.04 -0.37 -24.09
C ARG A 27 0.11 -0.41 -22.57
N ASP A 28 0.01 0.75 -21.92
CA ASP A 28 0.11 0.84 -20.47
C ASP A 28 -1.24 0.72 -19.80
N ILE A 29 -1.35 -0.23 -18.88
CA ILE A 29 -2.58 -0.51 -18.14
C ILE A 29 -2.32 -0.20 -16.67
N LEU A 30 -2.97 0.85 -16.16
CA LEU A 30 -3.02 1.16 -14.74
C LEU A 30 -3.95 0.19 -14.03
N MET A 31 -3.44 -0.49 -13.01
CA MET A 31 -4.20 -1.48 -12.24
C MET A 31 -4.54 -0.99 -10.84
N GLY A 32 -3.68 -0.15 -10.26
CA GLY A 32 -3.89 0.35 -8.90
C GLY A 32 -3.21 1.68 -8.65
N ALA A 33 -3.80 2.45 -7.76
CA ALA A 33 -3.24 3.69 -7.23
C ALA A 33 -3.36 3.68 -5.70
N SER A 34 -2.35 4.21 -5.02
CA SER A 34 -2.34 4.36 -3.57
C SER A 34 -1.72 5.68 -3.17
N VAL A 35 -2.39 6.39 -2.26
CA VAL A 35 -1.92 7.66 -1.72
C VAL A 35 -0.98 7.38 -0.55
N ILE A 36 0.22 7.94 -0.61
CA ILE A 36 1.16 7.92 0.50
C ILE A 36 0.88 9.15 1.35
N HIS A 37 0.42 8.93 2.58
CA HIS A 37 0.09 10.00 3.51
C HIS A 37 1.33 10.44 4.31
N SER A 38 1.34 11.69 4.74
CA SER A 38 2.20 12.15 5.83
C SER A 38 1.68 11.64 7.17
N GLY A 39 2.53 11.67 8.19
CA GLY A 39 2.24 11.12 9.53
C GLY A 39 1.14 11.80 10.28
N ASP A 40 0.81 13.03 9.88
CA ASP A 40 -0.34 13.75 10.40
C ASP A 40 -1.67 13.28 9.79
N GLU A 41 -1.64 12.34 8.83
CA GLU A 41 -2.75 11.81 8.03
C GLU A 41 -3.59 12.88 7.29
N LYS A 42 -3.17 14.15 7.33
CA LYS A 42 -3.91 15.29 6.79
C LYS A 42 -3.40 15.72 5.43
N SER A 43 -2.18 15.33 5.06
CA SER A 43 -1.61 15.63 3.76
C SER A 43 -1.07 14.37 3.08
N SER A 44 -0.97 14.43 1.76
CA SER A 44 -0.35 13.39 0.95
C SER A 44 1.09 13.77 0.63
N LYS A 45 2.03 12.85 0.81
CA LYS A 45 3.41 12.96 0.30
C LYS A 45 3.47 12.78 -1.21
N GLY A 46 2.59 11.93 -1.75
CA GLY A 46 2.58 11.58 -3.15
C GLY A 46 1.66 10.40 -3.43
N ILE A 47 1.74 9.90 -4.66
CA ILE A 47 0.91 8.81 -5.14
C ILE A 47 1.83 7.73 -5.72
N LEU A 48 1.61 6.49 -5.28
CA LEU A 48 2.18 5.31 -5.92
C LEU A 48 1.17 4.73 -6.90
N LEU A 49 1.59 4.55 -8.14
CA LEU A 49 0.80 3.87 -9.16
C LEU A 49 1.48 2.54 -9.51
N GLY A 50 0.66 1.57 -9.87
CA GLY A 50 1.14 0.27 -10.33
C GLY A 50 0.29 -0.26 -11.48
N GLY A 51 0.96 -0.93 -12.40
CA GLY A 51 0.34 -1.49 -13.58
C GLY A 51 1.28 -2.43 -14.32
N TYR A 52 0.94 -2.72 -15.56
CA TYR A 52 1.81 -3.49 -16.46
C TYR A 52 1.73 -2.93 -17.87
N THR A 53 2.79 -3.17 -18.64
CA THR A 53 2.85 -2.83 -20.06
C THR A 53 2.46 -4.07 -20.85
N GLN A 54 1.40 -4.01 -21.66
CA GLN A 54 0.99 -5.12 -22.50
C GLN A 54 1.74 -5.07 -23.85
N ALA A 55 2.34 -6.20 -24.24
CA ALA A 55 2.96 -6.33 -25.55
C ALA A 55 1.91 -6.21 -26.66
N GLU A 56 2.20 -5.45 -27.72
CA GLU A 56 1.40 -5.45 -28.95
C GLU A 56 2.25 -5.93 -30.13
N GLY A 57 1.97 -7.16 -30.60
CA GLY A 57 2.69 -7.76 -31.72
C GLY A 57 4.08 -8.28 -31.33
N ARG A 58 5.11 -7.44 -31.41
CA ARG A 58 6.49 -7.86 -31.13
C ARG A 58 6.82 -7.59 -29.65
N ILE A 59 7.11 -8.66 -28.92
CA ILE A 59 7.53 -8.59 -27.52
C ILE A 59 8.88 -7.86 -27.41
N GLU A 60 8.89 -6.73 -26.70
CA GLU A 60 10.08 -6.00 -26.29
C GLU A 60 10.57 -6.41 -24.90
N LYS A 61 11.76 -5.92 -24.51
CA LYS A 61 12.49 -6.35 -23.31
C LYS A 61 11.73 -6.12 -21.99
N ASP A 62 10.84 -5.13 -21.96
CA ASP A 62 10.07 -4.73 -20.77
C ASP A 62 8.56 -4.97 -20.93
N ASP A 63 8.16 -5.67 -22.00
CA ASP A 63 6.75 -6.02 -22.20
C ASP A 63 6.29 -7.09 -21.23
N GLU A 64 5.03 -6.96 -20.81
CA GLU A 64 4.37 -7.74 -19.77
C GLU A 64 5.15 -7.74 -18.44
N THR A 65 5.96 -6.70 -18.23
CA THR A 65 6.55 -6.43 -16.92
C THR A 65 5.61 -5.56 -16.11
N PHE A 66 5.58 -5.82 -14.81
CA PHE A 66 4.95 -4.90 -13.88
C PHE A 66 5.77 -3.64 -13.82
N TRP A 67 5.11 -2.50 -13.79
CA TRP A 67 5.77 -1.25 -13.47
C TRP A 67 5.14 -0.63 -12.24
N MET A 68 5.96 0.13 -11.54
CA MET A 68 5.55 0.98 -10.44
C MET A 68 6.17 2.35 -10.65
N ILE A 69 5.40 3.39 -10.38
CA ILE A 69 5.87 4.77 -10.44
C ILE A 69 5.42 5.50 -9.20
N TYR A 70 6.37 6.19 -8.56
CA TYR A 70 6.08 7.09 -7.45
C TYR A 70 6.15 8.53 -7.94
N LEU A 71 5.07 9.26 -7.67
CA LEU A 71 4.90 10.67 -8.00
C LEU A 71 4.85 11.49 -6.71
N ASP A 72 5.47 12.66 -6.71
CA ASP A 72 5.26 13.65 -5.64
C ASP A 72 3.85 14.29 -5.73
N GLY A 73 3.49 15.14 -4.76
CA GLY A 73 2.20 15.84 -4.75
C GLY A 73 1.94 16.77 -5.96
N ASN A 74 2.97 17.14 -6.72
CA ASN A 74 2.88 17.95 -7.93
C ASN A 74 2.86 17.09 -9.21
N GLY A 75 2.81 15.76 -9.06
CA GLY A 75 2.86 14.82 -10.18
C GLY A 75 4.26 14.67 -10.80
N ASN A 76 5.34 15.10 -10.16
CA ASN A 76 6.67 14.84 -10.70
C ASN A 76 7.13 13.42 -10.35
N GLU A 77 7.62 12.71 -11.36
CA GLU A 77 8.18 11.38 -11.19
C GLU A 77 9.44 11.43 -10.31
N GLN A 78 9.38 10.73 -9.18
CA GLN A 78 10.53 10.59 -8.28
C GLN A 78 11.36 9.35 -8.65
N TRP A 79 10.66 8.28 -9.01
CA TRP A 79 11.27 7.06 -9.54
C TRP A 79 10.22 6.20 -10.24
N ARG A 80 10.70 5.36 -11.15
CA ARG A 80 9.94 4.25 -11.72
C ARG A 80 10.74 2.96 -11.66
N LYS A 81 10.04 1.84 -11.60
CA LYS A 81 10.62 0.49 -11.54
C LYS A 81 9.87 -0.43 -12.47
N HIS A 82 10.61 -1.32 -13.12
CA HIS A 82 10.08 -2.50 -13.76
C HIS A 82 10.35 -3.70 -12.86
N VAL A 83 9.31 -4.44 -12.51
CA VAL A 83 9.35 -5.64 -11.69
C VAL A 83 9.10 -6.83 -12.60
N SER A 84 10.15 -7.60 -12.82
CA SER A 84 10.11 -8.87 -13.54
C SER A 84 10.00 -10.02 -12.54
N GLY A 85 9.03 -10.92 -12.72
CA GLY A 85 8.97 -12.15 -11.93
C GLY A 85 10.08 -13.11 -12.33
N GLU A 86 10.70 -13.80 -11.34
CA GLU A 86 11.76 -14.79 -11.57
C GLU A 86 11.29 -16.02 -12.39
N SER A 87 9.98 -16.27 -12.43
CA SER A 87 9.36 -17.45 -13.04
C SER A 87 8.25 -17.09 -14.02
N ARG A 88 8.47 -16.07 -14.86
CA ARG A 88 7.52 -15.67 -15.91
C ARG A 88 7.20 -16.87 -16.80
N GLN A 89 5.93 -17.26 -16.83
CA GLN A 89 5.41 -18.21 -17.82
C GLN A 89 4.98 -17.46 -19.09
N LYS A 90 4.73 -18.23 -20.16
CA LYS A 90 4.37 -17.66 -21.47
C LYS A 90 3.05 -16.91 -21.44
N GLU A 91 2.09 -17.39 -20.64
CA GLU A 91 0.79 -16.76 -20.46
C GLU A 91 0.67 -16.27 -19.01
N GLU A 92 1.13 -15.04 -18.75
CA GLU A 92 0.86 -14.36 -17.48
C GLU A 92 -0.03 -13.15 -17.73
N ARG A 93 -1.11 -13.03 -16.96
CA ARG A 93 -2.01 -11.86 -17.00
C ARG A 93 -2.21 -11.36 -15.58
N LEU A 94 -2.01 -10.07 -15.37
CA LEU A 94 -2.32 -9.45 -14.10
C LEU A 94 -3.79 -9.03 -14.09
N SER A 95 -4.45 -9.33 -12.98
CA SER A 95 -5.85 -8.99 -12.76
C SER A 95 -6.01 -7.87 -11.74
N ASP A 96 -5.14 -7.77 -10.74
CA ASP A 96 -5.21 -6.75 -9.71
C ASP A 96 -3.85 -6.46 -9.06
N LEU A 97 -3.68 -5.23 -8.58
CA LEU A 97 -2.50 -4.76 -7.83
C LEU A 97 -2.96 -3.92 -6.64
N LYS A 98 -2.56 -4.34 -5.44
CA LYS A 98 -2.88 -3.63 -4.20
C LYS A 98 -1.63 -3.31 -3.40
N LEU A 99 -1.42 -2.03 -3.12
CA LEU A 99 -0.45 -1.58 -2.12
C LEU A 99 -1.12 -1.57 -0.74
N ASN A 100 -0.48 -2.21 0.23
CA ASN A 100 -0.90 -2.20 1.62
C ASN A 100 -0.21 -1.08 2.41
N LYS A 101 -0.83 -0.71 3.55
CA LYS A 101 -0.28 0.27 4.49
C LYS A 101 1.08 -0.13 5.08
N ASP A 102 1.45 -1.41 5.03
CA ASP A 102 2.75 -1.91 5.48
C ASP A 102 3.84 -1.84 4.37
N GLY A 103 3.52 -1.26 3.22
CA GLY A 103 4.43 -1.16 2.07
C GLY A 103 4.54 -2.42 1.22
N SER A 104 3.79 -3.47 1.58
CA SER A 104 3.73 -4.66 0.76
C SER A 104 2.81 -4.47 -0.44
N ILE A 105 3.22 -5.06 -1.56
CA ILE A 105 2.49 -5.01 -2.82
C ILE A 105 1.98 -6.40 -3.10
N ILE A 106 0.66 -6.53 -3.23
CA ILE A 106 -0.01 -7.76 -3.60
C ILE A 106 -0.33 -7.67 -5.08
N LEU A 107 0.17 -8.64 -5.84
CA LEU A 107 -0.15 -8.86 -7.24
C LEU A 107 -1.01 -10.12 -7.34
N ALA A 108 -2.14 -10.03 -8.02
CA ALA A 108 -3.00 -11.17 -8.30
C ALA A 108 -3.25 -11.30 -9.80
N GLY A 109 -3.14 -12.51 -10.32
CA GLY A 109 -3.34 -12.78 -11.73
C GLY A 109 -3.32 -14.26 -12.05
N THR A 110 -3.12 -14.56 -13.32
CA THR A 110 -3.04 -15.93 -13.83
C THR A 110 -1.68 -16.22 -14.43
N SER A 111 -1.23 -17.48 -14.34
CA SER A 111 0.02 -17.95 -14.93
C SER A 111 -0.17 -19.33 -15.56
N ALA A 112 0.29 -19.49 -16.80
CA ALA A 112 0.24 -20.75 -17.54
C ALA A 112 1.40 -20.88 -18.55
N LYS A 113 1.78 -22.12 -18.83
CA LYS A 113 2.67 -22.45 -19.96
C LYS A 113 1.95 -22.41 -21.32
N GLU A 114 0.65 -22.69 -21.30
CA GLU A 114 -0.20 -22.83 -22.48
C GLU A 114 -1.52 -22.09 -22.24
N LEU A 115 -2.05 -21.44 -23.29
CA LEU A 115 -3.36 -20.80 -23.29
C LEU A 115 -4.45 -21.80 -22.88
N GLY A 116 -5.37 -21.39 -21.99
CA GLY A 116 -6.47 -22.23 -21.52
C GLY A 116 -6.14 -23.18 -20.36
N LYS A 117 -4.90 -23.13 -19.83
CA LYS A 117 -4.46 -23.89 -18.65
C LYS A 117 -3.97 -22.97 -17.51
N GLU A 118 -4.58 -21.80 -17.41
CA GLU A 118 -4.25 -20.77 -16.44
C GLU A 118 -4.51 -21.22 -14.99
N ASN A 119 -3.53 -21.05 -14.11
CA ASN A 119 -3.69 -21.14 -12.67
C ASN A 119 -3.61 -19.75 -12.04
N TRP A 120 -4.31 -19.57 -10.92
CA TRP A 120 -4.20 -18.34 -10.13
C TRP A 120 -2.82 -18.25 -9.49
N LYS A 121 -2.21 -17.06 -9.58
CA LYS A 121 -0.92 -16.73 -8.98
C LYS A 121 -1.09 -15.44 -8.18
N ILE A 122 -0.70 -15.50 -6.91
CA ILE A 122 -0.66 -14.34 -6.02
C ILE A 122 0.78 -14.18 -5.54
N VAL A 123 1.32 -12.97 -5.66
CA VAL A 123 2.68 -12.64 -5.25
C VAL A 123 2.63 -11.47 -4.27
N LYS A 124 3.26 -11.63 -3.11
CA LYS A 124 3.50 -10.52 -2.17
C LYS A 124 4.95 -10.06 -2.35
N LEU A 125 5.12 -8.80 -2.70
CA LEU A 125 6.42 -8.16 -2.86
C LEU A 125 6.64 -7.15 -1.73
N GLY A 126 7.90 -7.01 -1.33
CA GLY A 126 8.36 -5.91 -0.50
C GLY A 126 9.33 -5.05 -1.31
N ASP A 127 9.22 -3.74 -1.20
CA ASP A 127 10.16 -2.81 -1.81
C ASP A 127 10.68 -1.82 -0.77
N LYS A 128 12.00 -1.67 -0.68
CA LYS A 128 12.63 -0.82 0.33
C LYS A 128 12.26 0.66 0.15
N GLN A 129 12.24 1.17 -1.08
CA GLN A 129 11.91 2.57 -1.33
C GLN A 129 10.44 2.85 -1.03
N VAL A 130 9.53 1.91 -1.31
CA VAL A 130 8.13 2.02 -0.89
C VAL A 130 7.99 1.99 0.63
N ASN A 131 8.70 1.08 1.30
CA ASN A 131 8.68 0.97 2.76
C ASN A 131 9.24 2.22 3.46
N ASP A 132 10.23 2.87 2.88
CA ASP A 132 10.82 4.11 3.41
C ASP A 132 9.91 5.34 3.22
N LEU A 133 8.98 5.29 2.25
CA LEU A 133 7.99 6.35 2.04
C LEU A 133 6.84 6.30 3.06
N ILE A 134 6.56 5.12 3.60
CA ILE A 134 5.46 4.89 4.53
C ILE A 134 5.90 5.28 5.94
N GLU A 135 5.09 6.12 6.55
CA GLU A 135 5.29 6.44 7.96
C GLU A 135 4.94 5.23 8.81
N LYS A 136 5.93 4.80 9.58
CA LYS A 136 5.74 3.73 10.56
C LYS A 136 5.16 4.38 11.79
N TYR A 137 3.90 4.04 12.10
CA TYR A 137 3.33 4.41 13.38
C TYR A 137 4.13 3.73 14.48
N ASP A 138 4.68 4.55 15.35
CA ASP A 138 5.41 4.16 16.54
C ASP A 138 4.57 3.32 17.50
N ILE A 139 3.23 3.45 17.42
CA ILE A 139 2.28 2.68 18.22
C ILE A 139 1.13 2.20 17.32
N LYS A 140 0.82 0.90 17.34
CA LYS A 140 -0.33 0.30 16.66
C LYS A 140 -1.26 -0.36 17.66
N ILE A 141 -2.57 -0.23 17.44
CA ILE A 141 -3.59 -0.87 18.28
C ILE A 141 -4.50 -1.72 17.39
N TYR A 142 -4.63 -3.02 17.68
CA TYR A 142 -5.41 -3.96 16.88
C TYR A 142 -5.98 -5.13 17.70
N PRO A 143 -7.07 -5.79 17.27
CA PRO A 143 -7.98 -5.33 16.22
C PRO A 143 -8.73 -4.07 16.68
N ASN A 144 -9.09 -3.21 15.73
CA ASN A 144 -9.99 -2.09 15.96
C ASN A 144 -11.02 -2.08 14.80
N PRO A 145 -12.32 -2.35 15.03
CA PRO A 145 -12.99 -2.61 16.31
C PRO A 145 -12.54 -3.89 17.05
N VAL A 146 -12.72 -3.91 18.38
CA VAL A 146 -12.30 -5.02 19.26
C VAL A 146 -13.49 -5.69 19.96
N SER A 147 -13.43 -7.02 20.14
CA SER A 147 -14.36 -7.77 21.00
C SER A 147 -13.74 -8.00 22.38
N ASP A 148 -12.78 -8.90 22.47
CA ASP A 148 -12.28 -9.43 23.75
C ASP A 148 -10.95 -8.82 24.16
N TYR A 149 -10.03 -8.70 23.22
CA TYR A 149 -8.67 -8.28 23.48
C TYR A 149 -8.13 -7.38 22.39
N ALA A 150 -7.58 -6.24 22.79
CA ALA A 150 -6.77 -5.38 21.93
C ALA A 150 -5.28 -5.61 22.24
N TYR A 151 -4.44 -5.41 21.25
CA TYR A 151 -2.99 -5.49 21.31
C TYR A 151 -2.44 -4.10 21.02
N ILE A 152 -1.57 -3.61 21.89
CA ILE A 152 -0.78 -2.42 21.67
C ILE A 152 0.63 -2.87 21.29
N GLU A 153 1.06 -2.52 20.09
CA GLU A 153 2.40 -2.75 19.56
C GLU A 153 3.17 -1.43 19.55
N ILE A 154 4.30 -1.39 20.27
CA ILE A 154 5.22 -0.26 20.36
C ILE A 154 6.43 -0.59 19.47
N GLY A 155 6.63 0.22 18.43
CA GLY A 155 7.59 -0.01 17.35
C GLY A 155 8.96 0.64 17.53
N PHE A 156 9.20 1.32 18.66
CA PHE A 156 10.48 1.96 19.00
C PHE A 156 11.09 1.34 20.26
N ASP A 157 12.37 1.59 20.50
CA ASP A 157 13.08 1.05 21.66
C ASP A 157 12.67 1.76 22.96
N PHE A 158 12.33 1.00 24.00
CA PHE A 158 12.03 1.51 25.33
C PHE A 158 12.49 0.55 26.43
N LYS A 159 12.69 1.08 27.65
CA LYS A 159 13.03 0.26 28.83
C LYS A 159 11.78 -0.21 29.58
N GLU A 160 10.82 0.70 29.74
CA GLU A 160 9.52 0.48 30.37
C GLU A 160 8.55 1.51 29.77
N ALA A 161 7.29 1.12 29.56
CA ALA A 161 6.23 1.97 29.08
C ALA A 161 5.01 1.88 30.00
N ASP A 162 4.38 3.02 30.26
CA ASP A 162 3.09 3.14 30.94
C ASP A 162 1.98 3.28 29.90
N ILE A 163 1.01 2.36 29.93
CA ILE A 163 -0.17 2.35 29.08
C ILE A 163 -1.38 2.73 29.94
N MET A 164 -1.95 3.90 29.65
CA MET A 164 -3.16 4.37 30.32
C MET A 164 -4.34 4.35 29.34
N LEU A 165 -5.43 3.73 29.76
CA LEU A 165 -6.67 3.66 28.99
C LEU A 165 -7.70 4.61 29.61
N TYR A 166 -8.34 5.44 28.79
CA TYR A 166 -9.37 6.39 29.19
C TYR A 166 -10.66 6.16 28.39
N ASP A 167 -11.81 6.46 28.99
CA ASP A 167 -13.09 6.55 28.27
C ASP A 167 -13.26 7.93 27.59
N MET A 168 -14.33 8.13 26.82
CA MET A 168 -14.56 9.39 26.11
C MET A 168 -14.80 10.58 27.05
N SER A 169 -15.12 10.33 28.32
CA SER A 169 -15.27 11.38 29.35
C SER A 169 -13.93 11.76 30.00
N GLY A 170 -12.83 11.09 29.63
CA GLY A 170 -11.51 11.30 30.22
C GLY A 170 -11.30 10.58 31.56
N ARG A 171 -12.20 9.67 31.95
CA ARG A 171 -11.99 8.85 33.15
C ARG A 171 -11.05 7.69 32.83
N GLN A 172 -10.03 7.52 33.67
CA GLN A 172 -9.06 6.43 33.52
C GLN A 172 -9.72 5.08 33.84
N LEU A 173 -9.72 4.17 32.86
CA LEU A 173 -10.27 2.81 32.96
C LEU A 173 -9.22 1.80 33.41
N GLN A 174 -8.00 1.89 32.87
CA GLN A 174 -6.90 0.96 33.16
C GLN A 174 -5.55 1.67 33.15
N ASN A 175 -4.59 1.16 33.93
CA ASN A 175 -3.19 1.55 33.89
C ASN A 175 -2.32 0.29 33.95
N LEU A 176 -1.41 0.13 32.98
CA LEU A 176 -0.57 -1.05 32.80
C LEU A 176 0.87 -0.63 32.55
N LYS A 177 1.81 -1.31 33.20
CA LYS A 177 3.23 -1.19 32.89
C LYS A 177 3.69 -2.35 32.03
N THR A 178 4.46 -2.06 30.99
CA THR A 178 5.01 -3.08 30.10
C THR A 178 6.48 -2.83 29.78
N LYS A 179 7.20 -3.93 29.56
CA LYS A 179 8.55 -3.94 28.95
C LYS A 179 8.55 -4.65 27.60
N ASN A 180 7.38 -5.10 27.15
CA ASN A 180 7.21 -5.90 25.95
C ASN A 180 6.71 -5.00 24.82
N ASN A 181 7.30 -5.14 23.63
CA ASN A 181 6.87 -4.41 22.43
C ASN A 181 5.40 -4.68 22.08
N VAL A 182 4.85 -5.84 22.45
CA VAL A 182 3.42 -6.15 22.28
C VAL A 182 2.79 -6.40 23.63
N THR A 183 1.75 -5.65 23.95
CA THR A 183 1.00 -5.76 25.21
C THR A 183 -0.47 -6.04 24.94
N LYS A 184 -1.01 -7.08 25.57
CA LYS A 184 -2.41 -7.49 25.46
C LYS A 184 -3.25 -6.76 26.50
N ILE A 185 -4.36 -6.16 26.07
CA ILE A 185 -5.34 -5.47 26.91
C ILE A 185 -6.66 -6.23 26.85
N ASN A 186 -7.25 -6.53 28.02
CA ASN A 186 -8.58 -7.12 28.11
C ASN A 186 -9.65 -6.01 28.02
N THR A 187 -10.51 -6.11 27.00
CA THR A 187 -11.59 -5.15 26.74
C THR A 187 -12.97 -5.71 27.07
N GLN A 188 -13.09 -6.99 27.48
CA GLN A 188 -14.40 -7.65 27.73
C GLN A 188 -15.25 -6.96 28.80
N ALA A 189 -14.59 -6.36 29.80
CA ALA A 189 -15.27 -5.65 30.88
C ALA A 189 -15.59 -4.18 30.56
N LEU A 190 -15.16 -3.68 29.39
CA LEU A 190 -15.37 -2.30 28.99
C LEU A 190 -16.72 -2.17 28.28
N VAL A 191 -17.42 -1.06 28.56
CA VAL A 191 -18.71 -0.78 27.94
C VAL A 191 -18.48 -0.34 26.49
N GLN A 192 -19.24 -0.92 25.57
CA GLN A 192 -19.17 -0.58 24.15
C GLN A 192 -19.60 0.88 23.93
N GLY A 193 -18.70 1.72 23.42
CA GLY A 193 -18.99 3.13 23.13
C GLY A 193 -19.00 4.07 24.35
N ALA A 194 -18.39 3.68 25.47
CA ALA A 194 -18.13 4.56 26.61
C ALA A 194 -16.81 5.33 26.47
#